data_AF-A0A9P6X598-F1
#
_entry.id   AF-A0A9P6X598-F1
#
_cell.length_a   1.000
_cell.length_b   1.000
_cell.length_c   1.000
_cell.angle_alpha   90.00
_cell.angle_beta   90.00
_cell.angle_gamma   90.00
#
_symmetry.space_group_name_H-M   'P 1'
#
loop_
_entity.id
_entity.type
_entity.pdbx_description
1 polymer ?
#
loop_
_entity_poly.entity_id
_entity_poly.type
_entity_poly.pdbx_seq_one_letter_code
_entity_poly.pdbx_strand_id
1 'polypeptide(L)'
;MRTPVAIAVACIATFFTADVAAIACAKTYVATSADKSCALIAKHAHVSTATLHQLNKSLNSKCSNVKSGQKLCVKANANAKTGSKKTTGKKKTTLKKKTTLKKKTTLKKKTTTKKKATTKKNTTTKKTTKKRTTTTSFAPTTTTTSADPTNSATTTKTSAEATYTYNYGLTAQISGPDDFCIFLPKSPGNKEENNGKVDIDAIANSEKSAAAFCTKPNANAPGARTLPVNFITTAHFYTDDEAGYTQVTGQFNRASWELSEKDEGGQYDNHGRGSPSLSMCHGYRYYVNMIEPNTQIYCMRCCNSYKDCNAGRSAYGCKRVVPNGVYE
;
A
#
# COMPACT_ATOMS: atom_id res chain seq x y z
N MET A 1 11.88 -89.70 12.52
CA MET A 1 12.99 -88.73 12.67
C MET A 1 12.85 -87.66 11.59
N ARG A 2 13.02 -86.39 11.97
CA ARG A 2 13.18 -85.18 11.12
C ARG A 2 11.93 -84.59 10.47
N THR A 3 11.34 -83.59 11.15
CA THR A 3 10.90 -82.34 10.51
C THR A 3 12.13 -81.54 10.05
N PRO A 4 12.05 -80.72 8.96
CA PRO A 4 11.88 -79.27 9.17
C PRO A 4 11.08 -78.55 8.05
N VAL A 5 10.16 -77.63 8.38
CA VAL A 5 10.31 -76.16 8.51
C VAL A 5 9.70 -75.43 7.30
N ALA A 6 8.61 -74.71 7.59
CA ALA A 6 7.99 -73.70 6.76
C ALA A 6 8.79 -72.39 6.82
N ILE A 7 8.92 -71.69 5.69
CA ILE A 7 9.38 -70.30 5.64
C ILE A 7 8.29 -69.48 4.95
N ALA A 8 7.49 -68.77 5.74
CA ALA A 8 6.60 -67.72 5.26
C ALA A 8 7.36 -66.39 5.27
N VAL A 9 7.61 -65.84 4.08
CA VAL A 9 8.22 -64.51 3.92
C VAL A 9 7.11 -63.46 3.95
N ALA A 10 6.98 -62.75 5.07
CA ALA A 10 6.14 -61.57 5.19
C ALA A 10 6.99 -60.31 4.94
N CYS A 11 6.86 -59.70 3.76
CA CYS A 11 7.41 -58.38 3.46
C CYS A 11 6.58 -57.29 4.16
N ILE A 12 7.02 -56.86 5.35
CA ILE A 12 6.48 -55.67 6.01
C ILE A 12 7.20 -54.46 5.40
N ALA A 13 6.54 -53.79 4.45
CA ALA A 13 6.96 -52.48 3.98
C ALA A 13 6.61 -51.43 5.05
N THR A 14 7.59 -51.07 5.88
CA THR A 14 7.48 -49.95 6.81
C THR A 14 7.56 -48.64 6.03
N PHE A 15 6.43 -47.94 5.90
CA PHE A 15 6.41 -46.56 5.46
C PHE A 15 7.06 -45.68 6.54
N PHE A 16 8.23 -45.12 6.24
CA PHE A 16 8.82 -44.06 7.03
C PHE A 16 7.98 -42.79 6.85
N THR A 17 7.07 -42.50 7.77
CA THR A 17 6.50 -41.15 7.88
C THR A 17 7.57 -40.25 8.49
N ALA A 18 8.25 -39.48 7.65
CA ALA A 18 9.04 -38.36 8.11
C ALA A 18 8.07 -37.31 8.68
N ASP A 19 8.00 -37.23 10.01
CA ASP A 19 7.37 -36.10 10.70
C ASP A 19 8.19 -34.85 10.41
N VAL A 20 7.83 -34.15 9.34
CA VAL A 20 8.30 -32.79 9.10
C VAL A 20 7.71 -31.94 10.21
N ALA A 21 8.55 -31.58 11.19
CA ALA A 21 8.20 -30.61 12.22
C ALA A 21 7.55 -29.39 11.56
N ALA A 22 6.28 -29.13 11.86
CA ALA A 22 5.59 -27.94 11.39
C ALA A 22 6.38 -26.72 11.87
N ILE A 23 6.92 -25.95 10.92
CA ILE A 23 7.62 -24.70 11.22
C ILE A 23 6.66 -23.84 12.04
N ALA A 24 7.03 -23.54 13.29
CA ALA A 24 6.19 -22.76 14.17
C ALA A 24 5.90 -21.41 13.51
N CYS A 25 4.61 -21.12 13.31
CA CYS A 25 4.20 -19.94 12.58
C CYS A 25 4.27 -18.67 13.45
N ALA A 26 5.01 -17.67 12.99
CA ALA A 26 5.12 -16.35 13.62
C ALA A 26 4.01 -15.39 13.17
N LYS A 27 3.65 -15.43 11.89
CA LYS A 27 2.64 -14.55 11.30
C LYS A 27 1.72 -15.37 10.40
N THR A 28 0.42 -15.19 10.58
CA THR A 28 -0.61 -15.82 9.75
C THR A 28 -1.28 -14.80 8.84
N TYR A 29 -1.63 -15.21 7.63
CA TYR A 29 -2.50 -14.51 6.70
C TYR A 29 -3.86 -15.20 6.65
N VAL A 30 -4.96 -14.45 6.58
CA VAL A 30 -6.31 -15.00 6.41
C VAL A 30 -6.68 -14.86 4.94
N ALA A 31 -6.84 -15.98 4.24
CA ALA A 31 -7.26 -15.97 2.85
C ALA A 31 -8.66 -15.35 2.70
N THR A 32 -8.87 -14.62 1.63
CA THR A 32 -10.10 -13.91 1.28
C THR A 32 -10.69 -14.47 -0.01
N SER A 33 -11.87 -14.00 -0.40
CA SER A 33 -12.46 -14.35 -1.70
C SER A 33 -11.70 -13.78 -2.91
N ALA A 34 -10.74 -12.88 -2.70
CA ALA A 34 -9.88 -12.35 -3.77
C ALA A 34 -8.68 -13.27 -4.09
N ASP A 35 -8.40 -14.26 -3.24
CA ASP A 35 -7.22 -15.12 -3.31
C ASP A 35 -7.40 -16.33 -4.23
N LYS A 36 -7.43 -16.08 -5.55
CA LYS A 36 -7.71 -17.13 -6.55
C LYS A 36 -6.52 -18.03 -6.90
N SER A 37 -5.32 -17.75 -6.41
CA SER A 37 -4.10 -18.52 -6.71
C SER A 37 -3.01 -18.33 -5.66
N CYS A 38 -2.02 -19.22 -5.63
CA CYS A 38 -0.84 -19.05 -4.75
C CYS A 38 -0.12 -17.72 -5.00
N ALA A 39 -0.06 -17.26 -6.25
CA ALA A 39 0.57 -16.00 -6.59
C ALA A 39 -0.18 -14.81 -5.96
N LEU A 40 -1.51 -14.83 -5.96
CA LEU A 40 -2.32 -13.78 -5.32
C LEU A 40 -2.23 -13.85 -3.80
N ILE A 41 -2.30 -15.06 -3.21
CA ILE A 41 -2.12 -15.25 -1.78
C ILE A 41 -0.74 -14.75 -1.36
N ALA A 42 0.32 -15.19 -2.02
CA ALA A 42 1.69 -14.78 -1.73
C ALA A 42 1.83 -13.25 -1.85
N LYS A 43 1.21 -12.66 -2.86
CA LYS A 43 1.20 -11.21 -3.09
C LYS A 43 0.45 -10.43 -2.00
N HIS A 44 -0.72 -10.89 -1.55
CA HIS A 44 -1.52 -10.26 -0.49
C HIS A 44 -0.96 -10.55 0.91
N ALA A 45 -0.34 -11.72 1.10
CA ALA A 45 0.36 -12.11 2.31
C ALA A 45 1.75 -11.48 2.42
N HIS A 46 2.22 -10.84 1.35
CA HIS A 46 3.52 -10.20 1.25
C HIS A 46 4.69 -11.16 1.52
N VAL A 47 4.65 -12.33 0.85
CA VAL A 47 5.69 -13.37 0.90
C VAL A 47 5.94 -13.94 -0.49
N SER A 48 7.08 -14.59 -0.73
CA SER A 48 7.26 -15.34 -1.97
C SER A 48 6.36 -16.57 -2.01
N THR A 49 5.94 -16.99 -3.21
CA THR A 49 5.20 -18.25 -3.42
C THR A 49 5.98 -19.45 -2.88
N ALA A 50 7.31 -19.44 -3.06
CA ALA A 50 8.21 -20.44 -2.49
C ALA A 50 8.11 -20.50 -0.96
N THR A 51 8.17 -19.35 -0.28
CA THR A 51 8.01 -19.27 1.19
C THR A 51 6.62 -19.74 1.62
N LEU A 52 5.58 -19.34 0.89
CA LEU A 52 4.21 -19.75 1.17
C LEU A 52 4.05 -21.28 1.11
N HIS A 53 4.58 -21.93 0.07
CA HIS A 53 4.60 -23.39 -0.04
C HIS A 53 5.51 -24.05 0.99
N GLN A 54 6.61 -23.42 1.36
CA GLN A 54 7.53 -23.94 2.37
C GLN A 54 6.88 -23.98 3.75
N LEU A 55 6.12 -22.93 4.11
CA LEU A 55 5.46 -22.81 5.41
C LEU A 55 4.11 -23.53 5.46
N ASN A 56 3.50 -23.83 4.31
CA ASN A 56 2.21 -24.51 4.22
C ASN A 56 2.30 -25.70 3.26
N LYS A 57 2.92 -26.80 3.72
CA LYS A 57 3.16 -28.01 2.91
C LYS A 57 1.89 -28.67 2.36
N SER A 58 0.74 -28.38 2.96
CA SER A 58 -0.57 -28.87 2.50
C SER A 58 -1.13 -28.11 1.29
N LEU A 59 -0.52 -27.01 0.86
CA LEU A 59 -0.96 -26.27 -0.32
C LEU A 59 -0.52 -26.98 -1.60
N ASN A 60 -1.47 -27.23 -2.50
CA ASN A 60 -1.15 -27.70 -3.84
C ASN A 60 -0.53 -26.56 -4.67
N SER A 61 0.09 -26.88 -5.80
CA SER A 61 0.83 -25.92 -6.65
C SER A 61 0.01 -24.72 -7.16
N LYS A 62 -1.33 -24.80 -7.13
CA LYS A 62 -2.24 -23.71 -7.54
C LYS A 62 -2.95 -23.03 -6.37
N CYS A 63 -2.80 -23.55 -5.15
CA CYS A 63 -3.54 -23.17 -3.95
C CYS A 63 -5.06 -23.25 -4.12
N SER A 64 -5.55 -24.13 -5.01
CA SER A 64 -6.99 -24.32 -5.23
C SER A 64 -7.70 -24.97 -4.03
N ASN A 65 -6.93 -25.49 -3.08
CA ASN A 65 -7.42 -26.06 -1.83
C ASN A 65 -7.55 -25.03 -0.70
N VAL A 66 -7.28 -23.74 -0.96
CA VAL A 66 -7.44 -22.65 0.01
C VAL A 66 -8.86 -22.11 -0.06
N LYS A 67 -9.53 -22.01 1.10
CA LYS A 67 -10.87 -21.40 1.23
C LYS A 67 -10.78 -20.01 1.85
N SER A 68 -11.72 -19.13 1.51
CA SER A 68 -11.88 -17.85 2.21
C SER A 68 -12.04 -18.09 3.71
N GLY A 69 -11.36 -17.30 4.54
CA GLY A 69 -11.24 -17.45 5.99
C GLY A 69 -10.13 -18.40 6.46
N GLN A 70 -9.47 -19.13 5.56
CA GLN A 70 -8.39 -20.06 5.94
C GLN A 70 -7.13 -19.32 6.38
N LYS A 71 -6.57 -19.72 7.54
CA LYS A 71 -5.31 -19.18 8.05
C LYS A 71 -4.12 -19.91 7.41
N LEU A 72 -3.24 -19.15 6.78
CA LEU A 72 -2.00 -19.62 6.16
C LEU A 72 -0.80 -19.03 6.88
N CYS A 73 0.25 -19.82 7.06
CA CYS A 73 1.48 -19.33 7.66
C CYS A 73 2.31 -18.54 6.66
N VAL A 74 2.73 -17.33 7.02
CA VAL A 74 3.45 -16.42 6.11
C VAL A 74 4.76 -15.93 6.72
N LYS A 75 5.05 -16.30 7.97
CA LYS A 75 6.38 -16.09 8.55
C LYS A 75 6.70 -17.18 9.54
N ALA A 76 7.89 -17.76 9.46
CA ALA A 76 8.42 -18.67 10.47
C ALA A 76 8.83 -17.92 11.74
N ASN A 77 8.69 -18.54 12.91
CA ASN A 77 9.37 -18.08 14.11
C ASN A 77 10.88 -18.30 13.94
N ALA A 78 11.64 -17.20 13.92
CA ALA A 78 13.11 -17.23 13.80
C ALA A 78 13.82 -18.01 14.94
N ASN A 79 13.08 -18.37 16.00
CA ASN A 79 13.56 -19.19 17.11
C ASN A 79 13.37 -20.71 16.93
N ALA A 80 12.90 -21.18 15.79
CA ALA A 80 12.93 -22.61 15.46
C ALA A 80 14.28 -23.00 14.83
N LYS A 81 15.41 -22.73 15.52
CA LYS A 81 16.67 -23.42 15.21
C LYS A 81 16.61 -24.81 15.83
N THR A 82 16.92 -25.79 14.98
CA THR A 82 17.16 -27.21 15.22
C THR A 82 17.81 -27.49 16.57
N GLY A 83 16.99 -27.77 17.58
CA GLY A 83 17.40 -28.34 18.84
C GLY A 83 17.27 -29.87 18.79
N SER A 84 18.35 -30.56 18.43
CA SER A 84 18.54 -31.94 18.89
C SER A 84 18.65 -31.87 20.41
N LYS A 85 17.57 -32.21 21.12
CA LYS A 85 17.61 -32.35 22.59
C LYS A 85 17.07 -33.71 23.00
N LYS A 86 18.05 -34.55 23.33
CA LYS A 86 17.98 -35.79 24.09
C LYS A 86 16.99 -35.67 25.25
N THR A 87 16.10 -36.65 25.29
CA THR A 87 15.05 -36.91 26.26
C THR A 87 15.62 -37.13 27.67
N THR A 88 15.07 -36.43 28.65
CA THR A 88 14.84 -36.94 30.01
C THR A 88 13.66 -36.19 30.61
N GLY A 89 12.65 -36.95 31.04
CA GLY A 89 11.34 -36.44 31.43
C GLY A 89 11.16 -36.08 32.91
N LYS A 90 9.88 -35.93 33.26
CA LYS A 90 9.26 -35.60 34.58
C LYS A 90 9.38 -34.11 34.95
N LYS A 91 8.35 -33.43 35.48
CA LYS A 91 7.13 -33.86 36.17
C LYS A 91 6.11 -32.70 36.17
N LYS A 92 4.85 -33.09 36.08
CA LYS A 92 3.59 -32.35 36.26
C LYS A 92 3.53 -31.56 37.58
N THR A 93 3.12 -30.29 37.54
CA THR A 93 2.37 -29.65 38.65
C THR A 93 1.43 -28.54 38.16
N THR A 94 0.21 -28.64 38.67
CA THR A 94 -1.01 -27.85 38.52
C THR A 94 -1.02 -26.59 39.41
N LEU A 95 -1.62 -25.47 38.98
CA LEU A 95 -2.43 -24.52 39.80
C LEU A 95 -3.01 -23.39 38.90
N LYS A 96 -4.29 -23.38 38.54
CA LYS A 96 -5.44 -22.64 39.16
C LYS A 96 -5.30 -21.11 39.35
N LYS A 97 -6.00 -20.38 38.45
CA LYS A 97 -7.12 -19.42 38.67
C LYS A 97 -6.97 -18.23 39.64
N LYS A 98 -7.13 -17.01 39.10
CA LYS A 98 -8.01 -15.90 39.56
C LYS A 98 -7.94 -14.77 38.51
N THR A 99 -8.96 -14.40 37.74
CA THR A 99 -10.22 -13.69 38.06
C THR A 99 -10.02 -12.41 38.88
N THR A 100 -10.16 -11.24 38.24
CA THR A 100 -10.97 -10.12 38.78
C THR A 100 -11.37 -9.11 37.69
N LEU A 101 -12.68 -8.91 37.65
CA LEU A 101 -13.47 -7.87 36.98
C LEU A 101 -13.36 -6.54 37.75
N LYS A 102 -13.45 -5.39 37.06
CA LYS A 102 -14.27 -4.18 37.40
C LYS A 102 -13.93 -3.04 36.41
N LYS A 103 -14.85 -2.64 35.53
CA LYS A 103 -15.98 -1.68 35.71
C LYS A 103 -15.45 -0.22 35.79
N LYS A 104 -15.48 0.52 34.68
CA LYS A 104 -16.55 1.42 34.17
C LYS A 104 -16.69 2.69 35.01
N THR A 105 -16.33 3.83 34.43
CA THR A 105 -16.95 5.12 34.73
C THR A 105 -16.89 6.08 33.54
N THR A 106 -18.10 6.36 33.05
CA THR A 106 -18.54 7.44 32.16
C THR A 106 -18.50 8.81 32.82
N LEU A 107 -18.23 9.88 32.07
CA LEU A 107 -18.83 11.22 32.23
C LEU A 107 -18.62 12.01 30.90
N LYS A 108 -19.63 12.11 30.02
CA LYS A 108 -20.55 13.26 29.81
C LYS A 108 -19.92 14.65 29.66
N LYS A 109 -19.79 15.07 28.39
CA LYS A 109 -20.42 16.24 27.72
C LYS A 109 -20.54 17.55 28.52
N LYS A 110 -19.95 18.63 27.98
CA LYS A 110 -20.53 19.98 28.10
C LYS A 110 -20.38 20.77 26.79
N THR A 111 -21.54 21.13 26.27
CA THR A 111 -21.85 21.98 25.13
C THR A 111 -21.90 23.45 25.58
N THR A 112 -21.44 24.38 24.75
CA THR A 112 -21.84 25.81 24.67
C THR A 112 -21.29 26.34 23.33
N THR A 113 -22.03 26.39 22.22
CA THR A 113 -22.99 27.42 21.79
C THR A 113 -22.64 28.86 22.20
N LYS A 114 -22.10 29.63 21.25
CA LYS A 114 -22.42 31.07 21.08
C LYS A 114 -22.45 31.43 19.58
N LYS A 115 -23.43 32.25 19.26
CA LYS A 115 -23.98 32.62 17.95
C LYS A 115 -23.70 34.12 17.70
N LYS A 116 -23.86 34.53 16.43
CA LYS A 116 -24.02 35.90 15.87
C LYS A 116 -22.70 36.67 15.62
N ALA A 117 -22.54 37.50 14.58
CA ALA A 117 -23.48 38.03 13.59
C ALA A 117 -22.79 38.43 12.26
N THR A 118 -23.57 38.29 11.19
CA THR A 118 -23.60 38.98 9.88
C THR A 118 -22.94 40.35 9.72
N THR A 119 -22.28 40.56 8.56
CA THR A 119 -22.49 41.74 7.71
C THR A 119 -22.32 41.41 6.21
N LYS A 120 -23.35 41.74 5.42
CA LYS A 120 -23.38 41.69 3.95
C LYS A 120 -22.55 42.83 3.35
N LYS A 121 -21.91 42.61 2.20
CA LYS A 121 -21.79 43.65 1.17
C LYS A 121 -21.85 43.01 -0.23
N ASN A 122 -22.91 43.35 -0.95
CA ASN A 122 -23.09 43.11 -2.38
C ASN A 122 -22.15 44.03 -3.16
N THR A 123 -21.50 43.51 -4.21
CA THR A 123 -21.26 44.29 -5.43
C THR A 123 -21.30 43.39 -6.66
N THR A 124 -22.23 43.74 -7.54
CA THR A 124 -22.48 43.26 -8.89
C THR A 124 -21.37 43.71 -9.85
N THR A 125 -20.82 42.85 -10.73
CA THR A 125 -20.61 43.22 -12.15
C THR A 125 -20.26 42.06 -13.10
N LYS A 126 -21.02 42.03 -14.21
CA LYS A 126 -20.67 41.73 -15.61
C LYS A 126 -19.85 40.47 -15.99
N LYS A 127 -20.65 39.51 -16.49
CA LYS A 127 -20.45 38.69 -17.70
C LYS A 127 -19.66 39.38 -18.83
N THR A 128 -18.62 38.70 -19.33
CA THR A 128 -18.22 38.75 -20.76
C THR A 128 -17.51 37.45 -21.14
N THR A 129 -18.24 36.63 -21.88
CA THR A 129 -17.76 35.55 -22.74
C THR A 129 -16.79 36.11 -23.79
N LYS A 130 -15.60 35.55 -23.93
CA LYS A 130 -14.79 35.70 -25.15
C LYS A 130 -14.15 34.36 -25.53
N LYS A 131 -14.85 33.70 -26.44
CA LYS A 131 -14.37 32.63 -27.32
C LYS A 131 -13.14 33.15 -28.09
N ARG A 132 -12.01 32.45 -28.01
CA ARG A 132 -10.91 32.61 -28.96
C ARG A 132 -10.40 31.24 -29.38
N THR A 133 -10.85 30.86 -30.56
CA THR A 133 -10.25 29.85 -31.43
C THR A 133 -8.87 30.33 -31.84
N THR A 134 -7.85 29.49 -31.71
CA THR A 134 -6.62 29.61 -32.50
C THR A 134 -6.08 28.22 -32.79
N THR A 135 -6.29 27.84 -34.04
CA THR A 135 -5.67 26.77 -34.80
C THR A 135 -4.17 27.06 -34.93
N THR A 136 -3.33 26.07 -34.65
CA THR A 136 -2.00 26.00 -35.26
C THR A 136 -1.60 24.55 -35.47
N SER A 137 -1.72 24.14 -36.72
CA SER A 137 -1.12 22.96 -37.32
C SER A 137 0.40 23.09 -37.32
N PHE A 138 1.10 22.06 -36.85
CA PHE A 138 2.51 21.85 -37.15
C PHE A 138 2.67 20.53 -37.91
N ALA A 139 3.16 20.66 -39.13
CA ALA A 139 3.53 19.58 -40.03
C ALA A 139 4.84 18.89 -39.56
N PRO A 140 5.09 17.64 -39.98
CA PRO A 140 6.20 16.83 -39.50
C PRO A 140 7.47 17.06 -40.33
N THR A 141 8.63 17.14 -39.66
CA THR A 141 9.94 17.13 -40.32
C THR A 141 10.55 15.73 -40.20
N THR A 142 10.69 15.08 -41.35
CA THR A 142 11.51 13.90 -41.61
C THR A 142 12.99 14.24 -41.62
N THR A 143 13.81 13.44 -40.93
CA THR A 143 15.25 13.34 -41.21
C THR A 143 15.75 11.92 -40.92
N THR A 144 15.92 11.18 -42.02
CA THR A 144 17.05 10.32 -42.42
C THR A 144 17.68 9.33 -41.44
N THR A 145 17.53 8.07 -41.82
CA THR A 145 18.37 6.89 -41.58
C THR A 145 19.87 7.10 -41.82
N SER A 146 20.70 6.53 -40.95
CA SER A 146 21.95 5.85 -41.31
C SER A 146 22.35 4.87 -40.22
N ALA A 147 22.73 3.67 -40.66
CA ALA A 147 23.07 2.51 -39.84
C ALA A 147 24.60 2.41 -39.59
N ASP A 148 24.92 1.98 -38.37
CA ASP A 148 26.05 1.14 -37.87
C ASP A 148 27.52 1.46 -38.25
N PRO A 149 28.50 1.25 -37.34
CA PRO A 149 28.90 -0.12 -36.97
C PRO A 149 29.12 -0.37 -35.46
N THR A 150 28.79 -1.61 -35.07
CA THR A 150 29.26 -2.39 -33.92
C THR A 150 30.63 -1.99 -33.36
N ASN A 151 30.66 -1.63 -32.07
CA ASN A 151 31.84 -1.83 -31.24
C ASN A 151 31.43 -2.30 -29.84
N SER A 152 31.77 -3.54 -29.53
CA SER A 152 31.38 -4.25 -28.31
C SER A 152 32.36 -3.92 -27.19
N ALA A 153 32.03 -2.91 -26.38
CA ALA A 153 32.75 -2.59 -25.16
C ALA A 153 31.93 -3.02 -23.94
N THR A 154 32.34 -4.12 -23.31
CA THR A 154 31.82 -4.56 -22.01
C THR A 154 32.27 -3.53 -20.96
N THR A 155 31.41 -2.55 -20.70
CA THR A 155 31.57 -1.57 -19.62
C THR A 155 30.70 -2.01 -18.46
N THR A 156 31.35 -2.43 -17.38
CA THR A 156 30.73 -2.61 -16.07
C THR A 156 30.13 -1.27 -15.64
N LYS A 157 28.82 -1.10 -15.84
CA LYS A 157 28.07 0.07 -15.37
C LYS A 157 27.99 0.00 -13.84
N THR A 158 28.92 0.66 -13.17
CA THR A 158 28.66 1.19 -11.83
C THR A 158 27.48 2.15 -11.99
N SER A 159 26.31 1.74 -11.48
CA SER A 159 25.08 2.53 -11.49
C SER A 159 25.36 3.83 -10.73
N ALA A 160 25.56 4.93 -11.46
CA ALA A 160 25.53 6.25 -10.86
C ALA A 160 24.17 6.44 -10.20
N GLU A 161 24.18 6.63 -8.87
CA GLU A 161 22.98 6.95 -8.10
C GLU A 161 22.37 8.22 -8.69
N ALA A 162 21.11 8.14 -9.13
CA ALA A 162 20.43 9.28 -9.72
C ALA A 162 20.30 10.38 -8.66
N THR A 163 20.94 11.53 -8.90
CA THR A 163 20.80 12.71 -8.04
C THR A 163 19.49 13.41 -8.37
N TYR A 164 18.50 13.24 -7.50
CA TYR A 164 17.20 13.89 -7.63
C TYR A 164 17.21 15.25 -6.91
N THR A 165 16.85 16.32 -7.60
CA THR A 165 16.50 17.60 -6.97
C THR A 165 15.04 17.56 -6.55
N TYR A 166 14.80 17.53 -5.24
CA TYR A 166 13.45 17.42 -4.67
C TYR A 166 12.79 18.77 -4.51
N ASN A 167 11.55 18.89 -5.00
CA ASN A 167 10.79 20.12 -4.96
C ASN A 167 10.11 20.33 -3.60
N TYR A 168 10.17 21.56 -3.10
CA TYR A 168 9.56 21.95 -1.83
C TYR A 168 8.03 21.78 -1.87
N GLY A 169 7.48 21.01 -0.93
CA GLY A 169 6.04 20.74 -0.83
C GLY A 169 5.46 19.86 -1.94
N LEU A 170 6.30 19.33 -2.84
CA LEU A 170 5.90 18.53 -4.00
C LEU A 170 6.60 17.17 -4.05
N THR A 171 7.26 16.77 -2.97
CA THR A 171 7.92 15.46 -2.87
C THR A 171 7.20 14.63 -1.83
N ALA A 172 6.71 13.45 -2.21
CA ALA A 172 6.29 12.43 -1.27
C ALA A 172 7.44 11.45 -0.97
N GLN A 173 7.36 10.72 0.13
CA GLN A 173 8.28 9.63 0.45
C GLN A 173 7.53 8.53 1.21
N ILE A 174 8.05 7.31 1.18
CA ILE A 174 7.50 6.19 1.95
C ILE A 174 8.67 5.40 2.51
N SER A 175 8.78 5.35 3.84
CA SER A 175 9.80 4.55 4.53
C SER A 175 9.19 3.57 5.54
N GLY A 176 7.92 3.75 5.91
CA GLY A 176 7.20 2.82 6.77
C GLY A 176 5.74 3.23 7.01
N PRO A 177 4.99 2.44 7.81
CA PRO A 177 3.58 2.70 8.09
C PRO A 177 3.35 3.93 8.97
N ASP A 178 4.35 4.38 9.72
CA ASP A 178 4.29 5.60 10.55
C ASP A 178 5.11 6.76 9.95
N ASP A 179 5.73 6.55 8.78
CA ASP A 179 6.65 7.49 8.14
C ASP A 179 6.46 7.47 6.62
N PHE A 180 5.47 8.21 6.17
CA PHE A 180 5.15 8.35 4.76
C PHE A 180 4.48 9.69 4.48
N CYS A 181 4.40 10.04 3.19
CA CYS A 181 3.67 11.20 2.72
C CYS A 181 2.65 10.82 1.65
N ILE A 182 1.59 11.61 1.56
CA ILE A 182 0.56 11.56 0.53
C ILE A 182 0.31 12.98 0.01
N PHE A 183 -0.37 13.11 -1.12
CA PHE A 183 -0.84 14.39 -1.62
C PHE A 183 -2.30 14.62 -1.21
N LEU A 184 -2.62 15.86 -0.86
CA LEU A 184 -3.96 16.31 -0.51
C LEU A 184 -4.19 17.73 -1.05
N PRO A 185 -5.46 18.19 -1.16
CA PRO A 185 -5.74 19.60 -1.37
C PRO A 185 -5.02 20.46 -0.33
N LYS A 186 -4.49 21.61 -0.75
CA LYS A 186 -3.72 22.52 0.12
C LYS A 186 -4.52 23.03 1.31
N SER A 187 -5.84 23.08 1.21
CA SER A 187 -6.73 23.51 2.29
C SER A 187 -7.77 22.43 2.60
N PRO A 188 -8.27 22.38 3.86
CA PRO A 188 -9.36 21.48 4.22
C PRO A 188 -10.56 21.63 3.27
N GLY A 189 -11.05 20.51 2.73
CA GLY A 189 -12.15 20.48 1.77
C GLY A 189 -11.93 21.27 0.49
N ASN A 190 -10.67 21.56 0.12
CA ASN A 190 -10.31 22.43 -1.01
C ASN A 190 -10.94 23.84 -0.96
N LYS A 191 -11.26 24.35 0.24
CA LYS A 191 -12.00 25.60 0.42
C LYS A 191 -11.34 26.83 -0.17
N GLU A 192 -10.01 26.92 -0.11
CA GLU A 192 -9.27 28.07 -0.65
C GLU A 192 -9.45 28.22 -2.17
N GLU A 193 -9.63 27.10 -2.88
CA GLU A 193 -9.84 27.07 -4.32
C GLU A 193 -11.33 27.01 -4.69
N ASN A 194 -12.21 26.81 -3.71
CA ASN A 194 -13.66 26.71 -3.88
C ASN A 194 -14.45 27.77 -3.07
N ASN A 195 -14.01 29.03 -3.13
CA ASN A 195 -14.71 30.19 -2.55
C ASN A 195 -15.11 30.03 -1.07
N GLY A 196 -14.27 29.35 -0.27
CA GLY A 196 -14.50 29.09 1.15
C GLY A 196 -15.49 27.96 1.45
N LYS A 197 -15.99 27.23 0.45
CA LYS A 197 -16.94 26.12 0.61
C LYS A 197 -16.23 24.78 0.46
N VAL A 198 -16.73 23.77 1.16
CA VAL A 198 -16.27 22.39 0.94
C VAL A 198 -16.58 22.01 -0.50
N ASP A 199 -15.54 21.66 -1.23
CA ASP A 199 -15.63 21.14 -2.59
C ASP A 199 -16.12 19.69 -2.55
N ILE A 200 -17.11 19.39 -3.39
CA ILE A 200 -17.67 18.04 -3.49
C ILE A 200 -16.80 17.14 -4.36
N ASP A 201 -15.85 17.71 -5.12
CA ASP A 201 -14.88 17.02 -5.98
C ASP A 201 -13.45 17.51 -5.65
N ALA A 202 -13.17 17.72 -4.35
CA ALA A 202 -11.94 18.32 -3.84
C ALA A 202 -10.67 17.64 -4.37
N ILE A 203 -10.64 16.32 -4.44
CA ILE A 203 -9.46 15.57 -4.90
C ILE A 203 -9.20 15.84 -6.38
N ALA A 204 -10.21 15.68 -7.23
CA ALA A 204 -10.10 15.92 -8.68
C ALA A 204 -9.79 17.40 -9.01
N ASN A 205 -10.45 18.35 -8.35
CA ASN A 205 -10.25 19.77 -8.62
C ASN A 205 -8.89 20.30 -8.16
N SER A 206 -8.27 19.65 -7.17
CA SER A 206 -6.95 20.03 -6.67
C SER A 206 -5.79 19.30 -7.35
N GLU A 207 -6.03 18.51 -8.41
CA GLU A 207 -4.99 17.75 -9.13
C GLU A 207 -3.76 18.58 -9.51
N LYS A 208 -3.94 19.87 -9.84
CA LYS A 208 -2.82 20.75 -10.24
C LYS A 208 -2.19 21.51 -9.08
N SER A 209 -2.85 21.56 -7.93
CA SER A 209 -2.52 22.46 -6.84
C SER A 209 -2.25 21.74 -5.53
N ALA A 210 -2.47 20.43 -5.43
CA ALA A 210 -2.21 19.64 -4.24
C ALA A 210 -0.77 19.81 -3.70
N ALA A 211 -0.61 19.52 -2.42
CA ALA A 211 0.69 19.57 -1.75
C ALA A 211 0.96 18.23 -1.05
N ALA A 212 2.23 17.93 -0.82
CA ALA A 212 2.65 16.78 -0.04
C ALA A 212 2.39 17.03 1.47
N PHE A 213 1.83 16.02 2.13
CA PHE A 213 1.60 15.94 3.56
C PHE A 213 2.19 14.64 4.11
N CYS A 214 3.04 14.73 5.12
CA CYS A 214 3.71 13.60 5.74
C CYS A 214 3.17 13.33 7.15
N THR A 215 3.24 12.09 7.61
CA THR A 215 2.84 11.72 8.99
C THR A 215 3.61 12.47 10.07
N LYS A 216 4.83 12.91 9.75
CA LYS A 216 5.71 13.75 10.56
C LYS A 216 6.62 14.58 9.64
N PRO A 217 7.29 15.64 10.14
CA PRO A 217 8.33 16.33 9.37
C PRO A 217 9.36 15.34 8.81
N ASN A 218 9.68 15.46 7.53
CA ASN A 218 10.51 14.48 6.84
C ASN A 218 11.53 15.18 5.92
N ALA A 219 12.82 14.88 6.11
CA ALA A 219 13.92 15.51 5.37
C ALA A 219 13.94 15.12 3.87
N ASN A 220 13.43 13.94 3.52
CA ASN A 220 13.33 13.45 2.15
C ASN A 220 12.14 14.04 1.38
N ALA A 221 11.25 14.75 2.10
CA ALA A 221 10.10 15.45 1.57
C ALA A 221 10.14 16.93 2.00
N PRO A 222 11.12 17.71 1.52
CA PRO A 222 11.31 19.08 1.95
C PRO A 222 10.06 19.92 1.67
N GLY A 223 9.66 20.76 2.61
CA GLY A 223 8.46 21.60 2.49
C GLY A 223 7.12 20.87 2.54
N ALA A 224 7.12 19.54 2.67
CA ALA A 224 5.89 18.80 2.92
C ALA A 224 5.28 19.21 4.26
N ARG A 225 3.96 19.33 4.28
CA ARG A 225 3.20 19.70 5.48
C ARG A 225 3.04 18.47 6.38
N THR A 226 2.66 18.66 7.63
CA THR A 226 2.27 17.52 8.47
C THR A 226 0.82 17.17 8.23
N LEU A 227 0.51 15.88 8.12
CA LEU A 227 -0.84 15.39 8.00
C LEU A 227 -1.69 15.83 9.19
N PRO A 228 -3.01 16.05 8.99
CA PRO A 228 -3.91 16.36 10.08
C PRO A 228 -3.87 15.23 11.11
N VAL A 229 -3.94 15.59 12.39
CA VAL A 229 -4.00 14.60 13.47
C VAL A 229 -5.20 13.68 13.24
N ASN A 230 -5.00 12.38 13.42
CA ASN A 230 -6.00 11.34 13.17
C ASN A 230 -6.49 11.26 11.71
N PHE A 231 -5.80 11.86 10.74
CA PHE A 231 -6.14 11.68 9.33
C PHE A 231 -5.98 10.22 8.92
N ILE A 232 -4.83 9.59 9.19
CA ILE A 232 -4.62 8.18 8.89
C ILE A 232 -5.22 7.33 10.00
N THR A 233 -6.09 6.38 9.66
CA THR A 233 -6.70 5.43 10.62
C THR A 233 -6.05 4.05 10.54
N THR A 234 -5.69 3.59 9.34
CA THR A 234 -4.86 2.40 9.13
C THR A 234 -3.80 2.67 8.08
N ALA A 235 -2.61 2.09 8.26
CA ALA A 235 -1.49 2.21 7.32
C ALA A 235 -0.79 0.85 7.16
N HIS A 236 -0.88 0.29 5.96
CA HIS A 236 -0.28 -0.99 5.58
C HIS A 236 0.85 -0.72 4.61
N PHE A 237 2.08 -0.83 5.12
CA PHE A 237 3.30 -0.64 4.34
C PHE A 237 3.79 -1.94 3.70
N TYR A 238 4.23 -1.85 2.45
CA TYR A 238 4.82 -2.96 1.72
C TYR A 238 5.86 -2.47 0.72
N THR A 239 6.93 -3.26 0.56
CA THR A 239 7.97 -3.03 -0.46
C THR A 239 8.21 -4.31 -1.23
N ASP A 240 8.44 -4.15 -2.53
CA ASP A 240 8.81 -5.20 -3.47
C ASP A 240 10.11 -4.77 -4.15
N ASP A 241 11.24 -5.21 -3.61
CA ASP A 241 12.57 -4.80 -4.08
C ASP A 241 12.86 -5.35 -5.49
N GLU A 242 12.30 -6.52 -5.83
CA GLU A 242 12.47 -7.16 -7.13
C GLU A 242 11.71 -6.40 -8.22
N ALA A 243 10.47 -6.00 -7.95
CA ALA A 243 9.70 -5.15 -8.87
C ALA A 243 10.09 -3.67 -8.77
N GLY A 244 10.79 -3.25 -7.72
CA GLY A 244 11.27 -1.90 -7.51
C GLY A 244 10.16 -0.90 -7.17
N TYR A 245 9.26 -1.26 -6.24
CA TYR A 245 8.27 -0.33 -5.71
C TYR A 245 8.07 -0.44 -4.20
N THR A 246 7.63 0.65 -3.59
CA THR A 246 7.15 0.70 -2.21
C THR A 246 5.78 1.36 -2.15
N GLN A 247 4.96 0.97 -1.18
CA GLN A 247 3.59 1.46 -1.05
C GLN A 247 3.16 1.59 0.41
N VAL A 248 2.14 2.43 0.59
CA VAL A 248 1.31 2.45 1.78
C VAL A 248 -0.15 2.55 1.36
N THR A 249 -1.00 1.71 1.93
CA THR A 249 -2.45 1.70 1.69
C THR A 249 -3.20 1.62 3.01
N GLY A 250 -4.46 2.05 3.03
CA GLY A 250 -5.27 1.90 4.22
C GLY A 250 -6.48 2.81 4.20
N GLN A 251 -6.92 3.16 5.41
CA GLN A 251 -8.07 4.00 5.64
C GLN A 251 -7.68 5.35 6.25
N PHE A 252 -8.56 6.33 6.06
CA PHE A 252 -8.38 7.66 6.62
C PHE A 252 -9.70 8.25 7.15
N ASN A 253 -9.60 9.12 8.13
CA ASN A 253 -10.72 9.89 8.63
C ASN A 253 -10.96 11.11 7.74
N ARG A 254 -11.94 11.00 6.84
CA ARG A 254 -12.34 12.10 5.94
C ARG A 254 -12.57 13.45 6.64
N ALA A 255 -13.16 13.43 7.83
CA ALA A 255 -13.57 14.65 8.53
C ALA A 255 -12.39 15.48 9.04
N SER A 256 -11.21 14.87 9.28
CA SER A 256 -10.04 15.61 9.78
C SER A 256 -9.43 16.56 8.75
N TRP A 257 -9.79 16.42 7.48
CA TRP A 257 -9.45 17.37 6.40
C TRP A 257 -10.67 17.92 5.67
N GLU A 258 -11.85 17.86 6.28
CA GLU A 258 -13.11 18.42 5.77
C GLU A 258 -13.46 17.99 4.33
N LEU A 259 -13.06 16.79 3.93
CA LEU A 259 -13.36 16.27 2.60
C LEU A 259 -14.84 15.84 2.53
N SER A 260 -15.45 16.00 1.35
CA SER A 260 -16.87 15.67 1.12
C SER A 260 -17.06 14.16 1.00
N GLU A 261 -18.16 13.62 1.53
CA GLU A 261 -18.52 12.20 1.32
C GLU A 261 -19.00 11.91 -0.11
N LYS A 262 -19.32 12.97 -0.86
CA LYS A 262 -19.69 12.91 -2.27
C LYS A 262 -18.49 12.93 -3.21
N ASP A 263 -17.31 13.20 -2.67
CA ASP A 263 -16.08 13.19 -3.46
C ASP A 263 -15.69 11.73 -3.71
N GLU A 264 -15.80 11.33 -4.99
CA GLU A 264 -15.46 9.98 -5.45
C GLU A 264 -13.95 9.74 -5.50
N GLY A 265 -13.16 10.78 -5.27
CA GLY A 265 -11.70 10.74 -5.25
C GLY A 265 -11.06 11.22 -6.55
N GLY A 266 -9.80 10.84 -6.71
CA GLY A 266 -9.00 11.23 -7.86
C GLY A 266 -7.55 10.79 -7.71
N GLN A 267 -6.72 11.23 -8.66
CA GLN A 267 -5.33 10.81 -8.78
C GLN A 267 -4.37 11.98 -8.68
N TYR A 268 -3.39 11.83 -7.80
CA TYR A 268 -2.15 12.57 -7.91
C TYR A 268 -1.06 11.64 -8.41
N ASP A 269 -0.38 12.05 -9.47
CA ASP A 269 0.72 11.29 -10.05
C ASP A 269 1.67 12.20 -10.83
N ASN A 270 2.76 11.61 -11.32
CA ASN A 270 3.68 12.28 -12.22
C ASN A 270 3.55 11.82 -13.68
N HIS A 271 2.36 11.33 -14.10
CA HIS A 271 2.11 11.04 -15.50
C HIS A 271 2.11 12.34 -16.34
N GLY A 272 2.72 12.29 -17.53
CA GLY A 272 2.86 13.46 -18.39
C GLY A 272 3.64 14.59 -17.69
N ARG A 273 2.99 15.73 -17.46
CA ARG A 273 3.58 16.87 -16.72
C ARG A 273 3.43 16.76 -15.21
N GLY A 274 2.69 15.76 -14.72
CA GLY A 274 2.29 15.60 -13.34
C GLY A 274 1.05 16.40 -12.95
N SER A 275 0.36 15.83 -11.97
CA SER A 275 -0.76 16.38 -11.23
C SER A 275 -0.52 16.11 -9.74
N PRO A 276 0.14 17.02 -8.99
CA PRO A 276 0.61 18.35 -9.39
C PRO A 276 1.82 18.36 -10.32
N SER A 277 2.05 19.47 -11.02
CA SER A 277 3.25 19.59 -11.86
C SER A 277 4.53 19.52 -11.03
N LEU A 278 5.55 18.82 -11.52
CA LEU A 278 6.84 18.60 -10.83
C LEU A 278 6.75 17.80 -9.52
N SER A 279 5.58 17.23 -9.21
CA SER A 279 5.45 16.32 -8.09
C SER A 279 6.23 15.03 -8.33
N MET A 280 6.77 14.46 -7.26
CA MET A 280 7.58 13.24 -7.35
C MET A 280 7.53 12.44 -6.05
N CYS A 281 8.07 11.23 -6.11
CA CYS A 281 8.36 10.44 -4.92
C CYS A 281 9.88 10.25 -4.76
N HIS A 282 10.36 10.48 -3.54
CA HIS A 282 11.76 10.37 -3.20
C HIS A 282 12.33 9.00 -3.54
N GLY A 283 13.41 8.96 -4.33
CA GLY A 283 14.08 7.73 -4.74
C GLY A 283 13.37 6.91 -5.82
N TYR A 284 12.26 7.40 -6.38
CA TYR A 284 11.49 6.67 -7.40
C TYR A 284 11.17 7.54 -8.61
N ARG A 285 11.15 6.91 -9.79
CA ARG A 285 10.87 7.61 -11.05
C ARG A 285 9.39 7.94 -11.23
N TYR A 286 8.51 7.11 -10.69
CA TYR A 286 7.06 7.24 -10.82
C TYR A 286 6.39 7.17 -9.47
N TYR A 287 5.22 7.79 -9.36
CA TYR A 287 4.36 7.56 -8.22
C TYR A 287 2.90 7.61 -8.63
N VAL A 288 2.06 7.03 -7.78
CA VAL A 288 0.62 7.22 -7.82
C VAL A 288 0.11 7.38 -6.40
N ASN A 289 -0.79 8.35 -6.22
CA ASN A 289 -1.56 8.53 -5.01
C ASN A 289 -3.04 8.62 -5.38
N MET A 290 -3.88 7.77 -4.79
CA MET A 290 -5.33 7.97 -4.83
C MET A 290 -5.84 8.26 -3.42
N ILE A 291 -6.80 9.16 -3.35
CA ILE A 291 -7.58 9.47 -2.16
C ILE A 291 -9.04 9.30 -2.57
N GLU A 292 -9.80 8.45 -1.86
CA GLU A 292 -11.22 8.19 -2.12
C GLU A 292 -12.05 8.57 -0.88
N PRO A 293 -12.52 9.82 -0.78
CA PRO A 293 -13.27 10.29 0.39
C PRO A 293 -14.58 9.54 0.64
N ASN A 294 -15.33 9.18 -0.40
CA ASN A 294 -16.59 8.45 -0.28
C ASN A 294 -16.44 7.11 0.46
N THR A 295 -15.35 6.36 0.22
CA THR A 295 -15.06 5.05 0.82
C THR A 295 -14.02 5.11 1.93
N GLN A 296 -13.43 6.29 2.19
CA GLN A 296 -12.39 6.52 3.19
C GLN A 296 -11.12 5.69 2.99
N ILE A 297 -10.78 5.33 1.75
CA ILE A 297 -9.56 4.59 1.44
C ILE A 297 -8.54 5.45 0.73
N TYR A 298 -7.26 5.15 0.96
CA TYR A 298 -6.16 5.77 0.25
C TYR A 298 -5.10 4.74 -0.14
N CYS A 299 -4.29 5.12 -1.12
CA CYS A 299 -3.12 4.38 -1.51
C CYS A 299 -2.09 5.33 -2.10
N MET A 300 -0.84 5.09 -1.75
CA MET A 300 0.33 5.76 -2.29
C MET A 300 1.32 4.68 -2.68
N ARG A 301 1.85 4.72 -3.90
CA ARG A 301 2.91 3.83 -4.36
C ARG A 301 3.95 4.63 -5.12
N CYS A 302 5.21 4.35 -4.83
CA CYS A 302 6.36 4.88 -5.55
C CYS A 302 7.04 3.73 -6.31
N CYS A 303 7.33 3.92 -7.59
CA CYS A 303 7.80 2.86 -8.49
C CYS A 303 8.98 3.30 -9.35
N ASN A 304 9.88 2.37 -9.60
CA ASN A 304 10.93 2.53 -10.61
C ASN A 304 10.39 2.36 -12.04
N SER A 305 9.39 1.48 -12.21
CA SER A 305 8.74 1.24 -13.50
C SER A 305 7.33 1.80 -13.55
N TYR A 306 6.97 2.40 -14.69
CA TYR A 306 5.65 3.00 -14.91
C TYR A 306 4.51 1.97 -14.78
N LYS A 307 4.75 0.74 -15.24
CA LYS A 307 3.78 -0.36 -15.22
C LYS A 307 3.31 -0.72 -13.80
N ASP A 308 4.17 -0.51 -12.79
CA ASP A 308 3.89 -0.91 -11.42
C ASP A 308 3.08 0.15 -10.66
N CYS A 309 3.11 1.40 -11.14
CA CYS A 309 2.32 2.50 -10.58
C CYS A 309 0.95 2.63 -11.25
N ASN A 310 0.78 2.18 -12.50
CA ASN A 310 -0.49 2.34 -13.23
C ASN A 310 -1.03 3.79 -13.22
N ALA A 311 -0.12 4.78 -13.27
CA ALA A 311 -0.45 6.20 -13.30
C ALA A 311 -1.31 6.56 -14.55
N GLY A 312 -2.02 7.69 -14.51
CA GLY A 312 -2.94 8.12 -15.58
C GLY A 312 -4.26 7.35 -15.65
N ARG A 313 -4.73 6.79 -14.52
CA ARG A 313 -5.97 6.02 -14.36
C ARG A 313 -6.89 6.66 -13.31
N SER A 314 -7.21 7.94 -13.48
CA SER A 314 -7.80 8.76 -12.42
C SER A 314 -9.15 8.30 -11.86
N ALA A 315 -9.94 7.54 -12.61
CA ALA A 315 -11.27 7.08 -12.20
C ALA A 315 -11.31 5.62 -11.69
N TYR A 316 -10.16 4.94 -11.56
CA TYR A 316 -10.14 3.49 -11.32
C TYR A 316 -10.17 3.12 -9.83
N GLY A 317 -9.74 4.05 -8.97
CA GLY A 317 -9.61 3.84 -7.55
C GLY A 317 -8.44 2.94 -7.13
N CYS A 318 -8.14 2.98 -5.84
CA CYS A 318 -7.06 2.31 -5.17
C CYS A 318 -7.04 0.81 -5.39
N LYS A 319 -8.16 0.12 -5.19
CA LYS A 319 -8.22 -1.34 -5.32
C LYS A 319 -7.88 -1.84 -6.72
N ARG A 320 -7.99 -0.99 -7.75
CA ARG A 320 -7.66 -1.34 -9.13
C ARG A 320 -6.26 -0.88 -9.53
N VAL A 321 -5.81 0.28 -9.03
CA VAL A 321 -4.48 0.85 -9.33
C VAL A 321 -3.38 0.16 -8.52
N VAL A 322 -3.65 -0.14 -7.25
CA VAL A 322 -2.75 -0.80 -6.28
C VAL A 322 -3.42 -2.10 -5.79
N PRO A 323 -3.58 -3.12 -6.65
CA PRO A 323 -4.46 -4.27 -6.36
C PRO A 323 -4.00 -5.19 -5.22
N ASN A 324 -2.73 -5.11 -4.81
CA ASN A 324 -2.18 -5.80 -3.65
C ASN A 324 -2.06 -4.90 -2.42
N GLY A 325 -2.86 -3.83 -2.36
CA GLY A 325 -3.05 -3.05 -1.14
C GLY A 325 -3.97 -3.75 -0.14
N VAL A 326 -3.80 -3.41 1.13
CA VAL A 326 -4.72 -3.73 2.22
C VAL A 326 -5.48 -2.44 2.58
N TYR A 327 -6.82 -2.52 2.66
CA TYR A 327 -7.73 -1.37 2.74
C TYR A 327 -8.70 -1.45 3.93
N GLU A 328 -8.33 -2.22 4.94
CA GLU A 328 -9.10 -2.50 6.16
C GLU A 328 -8.33 -2.10 7.43
#